data_AF-A0A947A401-F1
#
_entry.id   AF-A0A947A401-F1
#
_cell.length_a   1.000
_cell.length_b   1.000
_cell.length_c   1.000
_cell.angle_alpha   90.00
_cell.angle_beta   90.00
_cell.angle_gamma   90.00
#
_symmetry.space_group_name_H-M   'P 1'
#
loop_
_entity.id
_entity.type
_entity.pdbx_description
1 polymer ?
#
loop_
_entity_poly.entity_id
_entity_poly.type
_entity_poly.pdbx_seq_one_letter_code
_entity_poly.pdbx_strand_id
1 'polypeptide(L)'
;SNGIPADYPTRVVREDPVREGLLFAGTEYGMFVSLDDGKSWKPFQQNLPITPITDLKIHRGDLAIATMGRSFWVLDNIESLRYDEFSKVDSPILIPRARTIRYRMPSGAFRSSRPDYPAPSVIVDYYLPESDMPVELEIGDGAGSIIAFTNDSTKTAVDPEMPKAVRDMSTEFTTVLHNPQLTNNKGWNRFNWHMRMMGPWNKQKSRRFRSGPLVKPGKYKVSISVAATYVVTDFEIVQDPRVLESGVTMEDISTQIDLQIKVRDKMSEALQLQDQLESKLRALKKAGALSESNKERKTSIEGALAQLKTKEGIYRQPMLTAQWRYLYSMLSQADQVPGKDAYDRYEELTSWMEKVKSDLK
;
A
#
# COMPACT_ATOMS: atom_id res chain seq x y z
N SER A 1 36.77 -26.48 7.69
CA SER A 1 35.37 -26.29 8.08
C SER A 1 34.49 -26.21 6.84
N ASN A 2 33.23 -26.60 6.92
CA ASN A 2 32.27 -26.60 5.80
C ASN A 2 31.49 -25.25 5.67
N GLY A 3 32.06 -24.15 6.18
CA GLY A 3 31.50 -22.80 6.06
C GLY A 3 31.58 -21.95 7.32
N ILE A 4 31.34 -22.54 8.50
CA ILE A 4 31.53 -21.86 9.80
C ILE A 4 33.01 -21.93 10.20
N PRO A 5 33.71 -20.81 10.47
CA PRO A 5 35.11 -20.86 10.92
C PRO A 5 35.29 -21.65 12.23
N ALA A 6 36.43 -22.32 12.40
CA ALA A 6 36.68 -23.18 13.55
C ALA A 6 36.78 -22.40 14.88
N ASP A 7 37.13 -21.12 14.80
CA ASP A 7 37.23 -20.14 15.88
C ASP A 7 35.90 -19.40 16.14
N TYR A 8 34.79 -19.83 15.54
CA TYR A 8 33.45 -19.27 15.76
C TYR A 8 32.61 -20.28 16.56
N PRO A 9 32.65 -20.23 17.92
CA PRO A 9 31.82 -21.09 18.74
C PRO A 9 30.34 -20.92 18.39
N THR A 10 29.70 -22.02 18.00
CA THR A 10 28.27 -22.04 17.67
C THR A 10 27.47 -22.28 18.94
N ARG A 11 26.51 -21.39 19.23
CA ARG A 11 25.67 -21.46 20.44
C ARG A 11 24.33 -22.11 20.18
N VAL A 12 23.77 -21.87 18.99
CA VAL A 12 22.40 -22.29 18.67
C VAL A 12 22.31 -22.69 17.21
N VAL A 13 21.57 -23.78 16.95
CA VAL A 13 21.13 -24.19 15.62
C VAL A 13 19.61 -24.40 15.66
N ARG A 14 18.91 -23.94 14.61
CA ARG A 14 17.47 -24.11 14.43
C ARG A 14 17.17 -24.47 13.00
N GLU A 15 16.29 -25.45 12.82
CA GLU A 15 15.71 -25.80 11.53
C GLU A 15 14.42 -25.01 11.29
N ASP A 16 14.15 -24.68 10.02
CA ASP A 16 12.87 -24.13 9.61
C ASP A 16 11.75 -25.17 9.72
N PRO A 17 10.62 -24.85 10.39
CA PRO A 17 9.54 -25.82 10.58
C PRO A 17 8.74 -26.11 9.30
N VAL A 18 9.04 -25.49 8.16
CA VAL A 18 8.32 -25.65 6.89
C VAL A 18 9.18 -26.30 5.82
N ARG A 19 10.45 -25.89 5.68
CA ARG A 19 11.43 -26.48 4.76
C ARG A 19 12.46 -27.30 5.53
N GLU A 20 12.38 -28.62 5.39
CA GLU A 20 13.40 -29.56 5.86
C GLU A 20 14.77 -29.22 5.25
N GLY A 21 15.82 -29.26 6.06
CA GLY A 21 17.19 -28.97 5.64
C GLY A 21 17.56 -27.48 5.50
N LEU A 22 16.62 -26.55 5.73
CA LEU A 22 16.92 -25.12 5.91
C LEU A 22 17.28 -24.87 7.38
N LEU A 23 18.56 -24.63 7.66
CA LEU A 23 19.09 -24.45 9.01
C LEU A 23 19.67 -23.04 9.22
N PHE A 24 19.48 -22.51 10.42
CA PHE A 24 20.10 -21.27 10.88
C PHE A 24 21.00 -21.56 12.08
N ALA A 25 22.21 -21.01 12.06
CA ALA A 25 23.17 -21.13 13.16
C ALA A 25 23.57 -19.75 13.69
N GLY A 26 23.51 -19.61 15.01
CA GLY A 26 23.99 -18.45 15.75
C GLY A 26 25.32 -18.75 16.44
N THR A 27 26.31 -17.87 16.24
CA THR A 27 27.65 -17.98 16.80
C THR A 27 27.99 -16.78 17.68
N GLU A 28 29.16 -16.78 18.32
CA GLU A 28 29.70 -15.61 19.05
C GLU A 28 29.91 -14.38 18.15
N TYR A 29 30.07 -14.57 16.84
CA TYR A 29 30.51 -13.52 15.92
C TYR A 29 29.57 -13.34 14.72
N GLY A 30 28.35 -13.87 14.78
CA GLY A 30 27.36 -13.67 13.73
C GLY A 30 26.51 -14.89 13.42
N MET A 31 25.74 -14.78 12.33
CA MET A 31 24.78 -15.78 11.89
C MET A 31 25.23 -16.48 10.60
N PHE A 32 24.86 -17.75 10.47
CA PHE A 32 25.06 -18.57 9.28
C PHE A 32 23.76 -19.25 8.89
N VAL A 33 23.63 -19.58 7.61
CA VAL A 33 22.51 -20.35 7.05
C VAL A 33 23.04 -21.53 6.26
N SER A 34 22.34 -22.66 6.34
CA SER A 34 22.53 -23.83 5.49
C SER A 34 21.22 -24.13 4.77
N LEU A 35 21.34 -24.48 3.48
CA LEU A 35 20.20 -24.82 2.62
C LEU A 35 20.22 -26.31 2.23
N ASP A 36 21.15 -27.07 2.81
CA ASP A 36 21.50 -28.43 2.40
C ASP A 36 21.71 -29.35 3.62
N ASP A 37 20.90 -29.12 4.66
CA ASP A 37 20.89 -29.92 5.89
C ASP A 37 22.25 -29.95 6.60
N GLY A 38 22.89 -28.79 6.70
CA GLY A 38 24.14 -28.60 7.44
C GLY A 38 25.39 -29.08 6.72
N LYS A 39 25.27 -29.59 5.48
CA LYS A 39 26.42 -30.01 4.66
C LYS A 39 27.33 -28.83 4.32
N SER A 40 26.75 -27.66 4.00
CA SER A 40 27.48 -26.42 3.81
C SER A 40 26.80 -25.23 4.50
N TRP A 41 27.62 -24.31 5.00
CA TRP A 41 27.17 -23.10 5.70
C TRP A 41 27.64 -21.85 4.99
N LYS A 42 26.78 -20.84 4.92
CA LYS A 42 27.09 -19.52 4.36
C LYS A 42 26.89 -18.44 5.42
N PRO A 43 27.78 -17.44 5.50
CA PRO A 43 27.55 -16.27 6.34
C PRO A 43 26.21 -15.61 5.98
N PHE A 44 25.40 -15.30 6.99
CA PHE A 44 24.07 -14.73 6.83
C PHE A 44 23.87 -13.53 7.77
N GLN A 45 24.78 -12.56 7.68
CA GLN A 45 24.82 -11.43 8.61
C GLN A 45 23.84 -10.31 8.25
N GLN A 46 23.59 -10.06 6.95
CA GLN A 46 22.76 -8.94 6.48
C GLN A 46 23.15 -7.61 7.17
N ASN A 47 22.19 -6.90 7.77
CA ASN A 47 22.43 -5.69 8.57
C ASN A 47 22.51 -5.94 10.08
N LEU A 48 22.54 -7.21 10.52
CA LEU A 48 22.70 -7.56 11.93
C LEU A 48 24.10 -7.13 12.40
N PRO A 49 24.24 -6.49 13.57
CA PRO A 49 25.56 -6.20 14.11
C PRO A 49 26.29 -7.48 14.50
N ILE A 50 27.61 -7.49 14.34
CA ILE A 50 28.48 -8.57 14.83
C ILE A 50 28.36 -8.60 16.36
N THR A 51 27.61 -9.59 16.86
CA THR A 51 27.31 -9.82 18.28
C THR A 51 27.06 -11.30 18.52
N PRO A 52 27.29 -11.79 19.74
CA PRO A 52 26.93 -13.16 20.09
C PRO A 52 25.43 -13.39 19.95
N ILE A 53 25.07 -14.44 19.21
CA ILE A 53 23.69 -14.89 19.05
C ILE A 53 23.45 -16.00 20.07
N THR A 54 22.55 -15.75 21.02
CA THR A 54 22.30 -16.66 22.15
C THR A 54 21.19 -17.65 21.87
N ASP A 55 20.16 -17.25 21.12
CA ASP A 55 19.05 -18.11 20.73
C ASP A 55 18.39 -17.62 19.43
N LEU A 56 17.68 -18.53 18.77
CA LEU A 56 16.94 -18.32 17.54
C LEU A 56 15.54 -18.93 17.68
N LYS A 57 14.52 -18.24 17.17
CA LYS A 57 13.15 -18.76 17.11
C LYS A 57 12.49 -18.36 15.80
N ILE A 58 12.00 -19.36 15.07
CA ILE A 58 11.14 -19.13 13.92
C ILE A 58 9.69 -19.06 14.42
N HIS A 59 9.01 -17.98 14.09
CA HIS A 59 7.63 -17.76 14.47
C HIS A 59 6.88 -17.12 13.30
N ARG A 60 5.88 -17.82 12.76
CA ARG A 60 5.00 -17.33 11.69
C ARG A 60 5.73 -16.87 10.42
N GLY A 61 6.84 -17.52 10.10
CA GLY A 61 7.68 -17.16 8.95
C GLY A 61 8.63 -15.99 9.21
N ASP A 62 8.74 -15.51 10.45
CA ASP A 62 9.74 -14.51 10.86
C ASP A 62 10.81 -15.19 11.72
N LEU A 63 12.08 -14.78 11.60
CA LEU A 63 13.19 -15.28 12.40
C LEU A 63 13.54 -14.28 13.50
N ALA A 64 13.18 -14.62 14.74
CA ALA A 64 13.58 -13.87 15.93
C ALA A 64 14.96 -14.33 16.41
N ILE A 65 15.83 -13.36 16.68
CA ILE A 65 17.25 -13.53 16.99
C ILE A 65 17.53 -12.87 18.33
N ALA A 66 17.90 -13.65 19.35
CA ALA A 66 18.34 -13.12 20.62
C ALA A 66 19.85 -12.82 20.56
N THR A 67 20.22 -11.57 20.85
CA THR A 67 21.63 -11.14 20.84
C THR A 67 22.11 -10.82 22.25
N MET A 68 23.40 -11.00 22.50
CA MET A 68 24.03 -10.56 23.74
C MET A 68 24.38 -9.07 23.65
N GLY A 69 23.76 -8.26 24.50
CA GLY A 69 24.07 -6.83 24.64
C GLY A 69 23.41 -5.89 23.63
N ARG A 70 22.56 -6.39 22.70
CA ARG A 70 21.86 -5.55 21.69
C ARG A 70 20.38 -5.92 21.46
N SER A 71 19.63 -6.18 22.54
CA SER A 71 18.21 -6.57 22.47
C SER A 71 17.98 -7.79 21.56
N PHE A 72 16.77 -7.96 21.01
CA PHE A 72 16.48 -8.98 20.01
C PHE A 72 16.24 -8.34 18.64
N TRP A 73 16.51 -9.09 17.58
CA TRP A 73 16.29 -8.71 16.19
C TRP A 73 15.23 -9.61 15.57
N VAL A 74 14.49 -9.11 14.59
CA VAL A 74 13.53 -9.90 13.82
C VAL A 74 13.84 -9.71 12.34
N LEU A 75 14.15 -10.80 11.66
CA LEU A 75 14.15 -10.86 10.20
C LEU A 75 12.74 -11.22 9.76
N ASP A 76 12.01 -10.22 9.27
CA ASP A 76 10.66 -10.41 8.76
C ASP A 76 10.68 -11.24 7.47
N ASN A 77 9.75 -12.20 7.38
CA ASN A 77 9.49 -13.04 6.22
C ASN A 77 10.72 -13.77 5.66
N ILE A 78 10.96 -14.99 6.12
CA ILE A 78 12.00 -15.90 5.63
C ILE A 78 11.54 -16.76 4.44
N GLU A 79 10.36 -16.52 3.88
CA GLU A 79 9.78 -17.34 2.81
C GLU A 79 10.69 -17.43 1.58
N SER A 80 11.38 -16.33 1.24
CA SER A 80 12.37 -16.31 0.15
C SER A 80 13.54 -17.27 0.39
N LEU A 81 13.89 -17.58 1.63
CA LEU A 81 14.93 -18.55 1.98
C LEU A 81 14.44 -20.00 1.85
N ARG A 82 13.13 -20.24 1.71
CA ARG A 82 12.58 -21.57 1.51
C ARG A 82 12.58 -22.01 0.05
N TYR A 83 13.00 -21.15 -0.87
CA TYR A 83 13.09 -21.52 -2.27
C TYR A 83 14.42 -22.25 -2.55
N ASP A 84 14.37 -23.35 -3.31
CA ASP A 84 15.48 -24.30 -3.46
C ASP A 84 16.63 -23.79 -4.35
N GLU A 85 16.36 -22.95 -5.37
CA GLU A 85 17.37 -22.61 -6.38
C GLU A 85 17.54 -21.09 -6.57
N PHE A 86 18.54 -20.53 -5.89
CA PHE A 86 18.98 -19.14 -6.05
C PHE A 86 19.73 -18.87 -7.37
N SER A 87 20.06 -19.93 -8.12
CA SER A 87 21.06 -19.90 -9.20
C SER A 87 20.59 -20.46 -10.55
N LYS A 88 19.32 -20.85 -10.71
CA LYS A 88 18.78 -21.44 -11.95
C LYS A 88 17.45 -20.86 -12.40
N VAL A 89 17.16 -19.62 -12.01
CA VAL A 89 15.87 -19.03 -12.33
C VAL A 89 16.03 -18.06 -13.48
N ASP A 90 15.76 -18.54 -14.69
CA ASP A 90 15.70 -17.72 -15.91
C ASP A 90 14.38 -16.92 -16.02
N SER A 91 13.56 -16.94 -14.98
CA SER A 91 12.23 -16.31 -14.93
C SER A 91 12.02 -15.54 -13.61
N PRO A 92 11.21 -14.49 -13.59
CA PRO A 92 10.87 -13.81 -12.33
C PRO A 92 10.12 -14.77 -11.40
N ILE A 93 10.44 -14.75 -10.11
CA ILE A 93 9.67 -15.46 -9.07
C ILE A 93 9.00 -14.44 -8.18
N LEU A 94 7.77 -14.74 -7.76
CA LEU A 94 6.96 -13.93 -6.87
C LEU A 94 6.55 -14.73 -5.62
N ILE A 95 7.00 -14.28 -4.45
CA ILE A 95 6.77 -14.92 -3.15
C ILE A 95 6.13 -13.91 -2.20
N PRO A 96 4.80 -13.72 -2.26
CA PRO A 96 4.10 -12.98 -1.23
C PRO A 96 4.08 -13.77 0.09
N ARG A 97 4.03 -13.06 1.22
CA ARG A 97 3.70 -13.70 2.50
C ARG A 97 2.30 -14.31 2.42
N ALA A 98 2.20 -15.63 2.56
CA ALA A 98 0.95 -16.37 2.37
C ALA A 98 -0.21 -15.85 3.23
N ARG A 99 0.07 -15.42 4.46
CA ARG A 99 -0.94 -14.91 5.39
C ARG A 99 -0.45 -13.65 6.10
N THR A 100 -1.18 -12.55 5.90
CA THR A 100 -0.92 -11.26 6.54
C THR A 100 -2.13 -10.82 7.38
N ILE A 101 -1.89 -10.23 8.55
CA ILE A 101 -2.97 -9.70 9.40
C ILE A 101 -3.20 -8.23 9.06
N ARG A 102 -4.45 -7.87 8.79
CA ARG A 102 -4.92 -6.49 8.65
C ARG A 102 -5.23 -5.92 10.03
N TYR A 103 -4.35 -5.04 10.52
CA TYR A 103 -4.58 -4.26 11.74
C TYR A 103 -4.44 -2.77 11.44
N ARG A 104 -5.10 -1.91 12.21
CA ARG A 104 -4.88 -0.46 12.18
C ARG A 104 -4.02 -0.07 13.37
N MET A 105 -2.89 0.59 13.11
CA MET A 105 -2.14 1.17 14.21
C MET A 105 -2.80 2.47 14.64
N PRO A 106 -3.06 2.68 15.94
CA PRO A 106 -3.51 3.98 16.44
C PRO A 106 -2.49 5.04 16.04
N SER A 107 -2.89 6.09 15.33
CA SER A 107 -1.96 7.17 15.02
C SER A 107 -1.53 7.84 16.33
N GLY A 108 -0.29 7.62 16.75
CA GLY A 108 0.31 8.36 17.86
C GLY A 108 0.53 9.82 17.48
N ALA A 109 0.57 10.70 18.48
CA ALA A 109 1.00 12.07 18.26
C ALA A 109 2.41 12.09 17.66
N PHE A 110 2.63 12.95 16.67
CA PHE A 110 3.94 13.18 16.07
C PHE A 110 4.95 13.53 17.19
N ARG A 111 6.09 12.84 17.26
CA ARG A 111 7.09 12.92 18.36
C ARG A 111 6.66 12.37 19.72
N SER A 112 5.74 11.42 19.77
CA SER A 112 5.50 10.66 21.01
C SER A 112 6.69 9.74 21.33
N SER A 113 6.92 9.43 22.61
CA SER A 113 7.89 8.42 23.06
C SER A 113 7.51 6.97 22.69
N ARG A 114 6.51 6.78 21.81
CA ARG A 114 6.10 5.46 21.37
C ARG A 114 7.14 4.89 20.39
N PRO A 115 7.45 3.58 20.49
CA PRO A 115 8.23 2.91 19.47
C PRO A 115 7.60 3.10 18.09
N ASP A 116 8.42 3.39 17.08
CA ASP A 116 7.98 3.46 15.69
C ASP A 116 7.83 2.02 15.18
N TYR A 117 6.58 1.59 14.98
CA TYR A 117 6.29 0.27 14.44
C TYR A 117 6.06 0.37 12.94
N PRO A 118 6.54 -0.59 12.14
CA PRO A 118 6.25 -0.58 10.71
C PRO A 118 4.74 -0.62 10.46
N ALA A 119 4.31 0.13 9.45
CA ALA A 119 2.92 0.12 9.02
C ALA A 119 2.53 -1.31 8.57
N PRO A 120 1.29 -1.74 8.83
CA PRO A 120 0.80 -3.04 8.41
C PRO A 120 0.95 -3.14 6.89
N SER A 121 1.72 -4.12 6.43
CA SER A 121 2.00 -4.32 5.00
C SER A 121 2.10 -5.79 4.65
N VAL A 122 1.71 -6.09 3.41
CA VAL A 122 2.00 -7.37 2.77
C VAL A 122 3.40 -7.25 2.20
N ILE A 123 4.30 -8.05 2.74
CA ILE A 123 5.68 -8.18 2.24
C ILE A 123 5.62 -9.09 1.03
N VAL A 124 6.05 -8.58 -0.10
CA VAL A 124 6.16 -9.30 -1.37
C VAL A 124 7.63 -9.37 -1.74
N ASP A 125 8.20 -10.56 -1.62
CA ASP A 125 9.56 -10.82 -2.09
C ASP A 125 9.49 -11.28 -3.54
N TYR A 126 10.32 -10.71 -4.41
CA TYR A 126 10.40 -11.11 -5.81
C TYR A 126 11.85 -11.17 -6.27
N TYR A 127 12.12 -12.11 -7.17
CA TYR A 127 13.43 -12.31 -7.78
C TYR A 127 13.42 -11.84 -9.22
N LEU A 128 14.41 -11.04 -9.62
CA LEU A 128 14.63 -10.61 -10.99
C LEU A 128 15.95 -11.19 -11.53
N PRO A 129 15.94 -11.90 -12.68
CA PRO A 129 17.16 -12.47 -13.27
C PRO A 129 18.10 -11.39 -13.84
N GLU A 130 17.55 -10.29 -14.36
CA GLU A 130 18.29 -9.15 -14.90
C GLU A 130 17.82 -7.83 -14.26
N SER A 131 18.71 -6.83 -14.24
CA SER A 131 18.38 -5.48 -13.79
C SER A 131 17.73 -4.67 -14.90
N ASP A 132 17.11 -3.55 -14.53
CA ASP A 132 16.63 -2.51 -15.48
C ASP A 132 15.46 -2.91 -16.39
N MET A 133 14.84 -4.07 -16.15
CA MET A 133 13.57 -4.42 -16.80
C MET A 133 12.42 -3.59 -16.23
N PRO A 134 11.42 -3.18 -17.06
CA PRO A 134 10.20 -2.59 -16.54
C PRO A 134 9.45 -3.63 -15.69
N VAL A 135 9.16 -3.26 -14.44
CA VAL A 135 8.44 -4.11 -13.50
C VAL A 135 7.12 -3.45 -13.17
N GLU A 136 6.04 -4.18 -13.44
CA GLU A 136 4.70 -3.79 -13.01
C GLU A 136 4.21 -4.77 -11.97
N LEU A 137 3.67 -4.25 -10.87
CA LEU A 137 3.06 -5.03 -9.81
C LEU A 137 1.59 -4.64 -9.68
N GLU A 138 0.75 -5.64 -9.87
CA GLU A 138 -0.70 -5.55 -9.81
C GLU A 138 -1.21 -6.38 -8.63
N ILE A 139 -2.18 -5.83 -7.91
CA ILE A 139 -2.86 -6.53 -6.82
C ILE A 139 -4.34 -6.54 -7.14
N GLY A 140 -4.87 -7.73 -7.37
CA GLY A 140 -6.28 -7.99 -7.66
C GLY A 140 -7.01 -8.66 -6.51
N ASP A 141 -8.30 -8.38 -6.40
CA ASP A 141 -9.21 -9.19 -5.57
C ASP A 141 -9.40 -10.60 -6.17
N GLY A 142 -9.87 -11.55 -5.39
CA GLY A 142 -10.29 -12.87 -5.87
C GLY A 142 -11.36 -12.82 -6.98
N ALA A 143 -12.08 -11.70 -7.09
CA ALA A 143 -13.05 -11.41 -8.15
C ALA A 143 -12.44 -10.79 -9.44
N GLY A 144 -11.12 -10.61 -9.52
CA GLY A 144 -10.42 -10.06 -10.69
C GLY A 144 -10.44 -8.53 -10.81
N SER A 145 -10.92 -7.81 -9.79
CA SER A 145 -10.84 -6.35 -9.74
C SER A 145 -9.47 -5.88 -9.27
N ILE A 146 -8.79 -5.03 -10.05
CA ILE A 146 -7.50 -4.44 -9.65
C ILE A 146 -7.73 -3.41 -8.54
N ILE A 147 -7.02 -3.61 -7.42
CA ILE A 147 -7.13 -2.81 -6.20
C ILE A 147 -6.01 -1.78 -6.10
N ALA A 148 -4.80 -2.20 -6.48
CA ALA A 148 -3.62 -1.37 -6.50
C ALA A 148 -2.76 -1.76 -7.69
N PHE A 149 -2.22 -0.75 -8.36
CA PHE A 149 -1.28 -0.87 -9.46
C PHE A 149 -0.05 -0.06 -9.11
N THR A 150 1.14 -0.61 -9.32
CA THR A 150 2.37 0.15 -9.22
C THR A 150 3.38 -0.29 -10.27
N ASN A 151 4.15 0.66 -10.79
CA ASN A 151 5.15 0.42 -11.82
C ASN A 151 6.46 1.12 -11.42
N ASP A 152 7.59 0.49 -11.73
CA ASP A 152 8.94 1.03 -11.57
C ASP A 152 9.43 1.74 -12.84
N SER A 153 10.24 2.76 -12.56
CA SER A 153 10.64 3.93 -13.32
C SER A 153 11.58 3.73 -14.53
N THR A 154 11.41 2.70 -15.36
CA THR A 154 11.92 2.79 -16.74
C THR A 154 10.83 3.38 -17.63
N LYS A 155 11.01 4.65 -18.02
CA LYS A 155 10.12 5.37 -18.94
C LYS A 155 9.98 4.61 -20.27
N THR A 156 8.99 3.74 -20.38
CA THR A 156 8.46 3.36 -21.68
C THR A 156 6.96 3.20 -21.56
N ALA A 157 6.24 3.83 -22.47
CA ALA A 157 4.80 3.72 -22.61
C ALA A 157 4.41 2.23 -22.59
N VAL A 158 3.52 1.87 -21.66
CA VAL A 158 2.89 0.55 -21.65
C VAL A 158 2.12 0.41 -22.96
N ASP A 159 2.43 -0.66 -23.68
CA ASP A 159 1.78 -1.11 -24.90
C ASP A 159 0.24 -1.19 -24.71
N PRO A 160 -0.62 -0.68 -25.63
CA PRO A 160 -2.06 -0.64 -25.43
C PRO A 160 -2.81 -1.98 -25.29
N GLU A 161 -2.14 -3.14 -25.32
CA GLU A 161 -2.77 -4.47 -25.46
C GLU A 161 -2.65 -5.46 -24.29
N MET A 162 -2.17 -5.08 -23.11
CA MET A 162 -2.34 -5.89 -21.88
C MET A 162 -3.54 -5.42 -21.04
N PRO A 163 -4.18 -6.29 -20.22
CA PRO A 163 -5.53 -6.07 -19.71
C PRO A 163 -5.59 -4.87 -18.75
N LYS A 164 -5.83 -3.71 -19.35
CA LYS A 164 -6.17 -2.44 -18.73
C LYS A 164 -7.32 -2.63 -17.75
N ALA A 165 -7.09 -2.42 -16.45
CA ALA A 165 -8.20 -2.25 -15.51
C ALA A 165 -8.04 -0.98 -14.66
N VAL A 166 -8.17 0.17 -15.32
CA VAL A 166 -9.21 1.15 -14.96
C VAL A 166 -9.77 1.68 -16.28
N ARG A 167 -10.87 1.07 -16.77
CA ARG A 167 -11.75 1.72 -17.75
C ARG A 167 -12.42 2.89 -17.04
N ASP A 168 -11.78 4.06 -17.10
CA ASP A 168 -12.46 5.32 -16.84
C ASP A 168 -13.34 5.61 -18.07
N MET A 169 -14.65 5.35 -17.98
CA MET A 169 -15.62 5.45 -19.08
C MET A 169 -15.90 6.90 -19.54
N SER A 170 -14.89 7.78 -19.48
CA SER A 170 -15.00 9.12 -20.07
C SER A 170 -13.68 9.75 -20.51
N THR A 171 -12.51 9.27 -20.05
CA THR A 171 -11.22 9.87 -20.47
C THR A 171 -10.10 8.83 -20.42
N GLU A 172 -9.53 8.48 -21.57
CA GLU A 172 -8.46 7.48 -21.78
C GLU A 172 -7.11 7.84 -21.14
N PHE A 173 -7.07 8.17 -19.84
CA PHE A 173 -5.84 8.47 -19.10
C PHE A 173 -5.53 7.38 -18.07
N THR A 174 -4.65 6.44 -18.44
CA THR A 174 -4.02 5.52 -17.49
C THR A 174 -3.09 6.31 -16.57
N THR A 175 -3.54 6.66 -15.36
CA THR A 175 -2.65 7.31 -14.38
C THR A 175 -1.85 6.26 -13.64
N VAL A 176 -0.59 6.12 -14.01
CA VAL A 176 0.37 5.22 -13.36
C VAL A 176 0.73 5.75 -11.98
N LEU A 177 0.55 4.91 -10.95
CA LEU A 177 1.02 5.19 -9.60
C LEU A 177 2.46 4.73 -9.45
N HIS A 178 3.39 5.68 -9.54
CA HIS A 178 4.79 5.41 -9.25
C HIS A 178 4.97 5.22 -7.74
N ASN A 179 5.46 4.04 -7.35
CA ASN A 179 5.98 3.80 -6.00
C ASN A 179 7.50 3.59 -6.08
N PRO A 180 8.32 4.47 -5.48
CA PRO A 180 9.78 4.32 -5.48
C PRO A 180 10.28 3.13 -4.64
N GLN A 181 9.38 2.41 -3.96
CA GLN A 181 9.71 1.19 -3.22
C GLN A 181 9.75 -0.07 -4.09
N LEU A 182 9.24 -0.01 -5.32
CA LEU A 182 9.42 -1.10 -6.28
C LEU A 182 10.79 -0.88 -6.92
N THR A 183 11.69 -1.85 -6.77
CA THR A 183 13.07 -1.78 -7.26
C THR A 183 13.31 -2.81 -8.36
N ASN A 184 14.05 -2.42 -9.39
CA ASN A 184 14.40 -3.26 -10.54
C ASN A 184 15.85 -3.80 -10.45
N ASN A 185 16.37 -4.00 -9.23
CA ASN A 185 17.72 -4.53 -9.05
C ASN A 185 17.75 -6.02 -9.42
N LYS A 186 18.88 -6.46 -9.99
CA LYS A 186 19.13 -7.88 -10.19
C LYS A 186 19.14 -8.62 -8.86
N GLY A 187 18.45 -9.76 -8.79
CA GLY A 187 18.34 -10.60 -7.60
C GLY A 187 17.05 -10.34 -6.81
N TRP A 188 17.15 -10.51 -5.49
CA TRP A 188 15.99 -10.37 -4.59
C TRP A 188 15.66 -8.91 -4.31
N ASN A 189 14.38 -8.60 -4.43
CA ASN A 189 13.80 -7.32 -4.08
C ASN A 189 12.62 -7.57 -3.14
N ARG A 190 12.35 -6.59 -2.27
CA ARG A 190 11.26 -6.63 -1.29
C ARG A 190 10.37 -5.42 -1.46
N PHE A 191 9.10 -5.66 -1.75
CA PHE A 191 8.08 -4.63 -1.86
C PHE A 191 7.10 -4.73 -0.70
N ASN A 192 6.87 -3.61 -0.01
CA ASN A 192 5.95 -3.53 1.12
C ASN A 192 4.66 -2.84 0.69
N TRP A 193 3.60 -3.60 0.47
CA TRP A 193 2.30 -3.03 0.14
C TRP A 193 1.48 -2.77 1.41
N HIS A 194 1.16 -1.51 1.70
CA HIS A 194 0.40 -1.10 2.90
C HIS A 194 -1.09 -1.48 2.91
N MET A 195 -1.52 -2.46 2.10
CA MET A 195 -2.92 -2.96 2.06
C MET A 195 -3.95 -1.88 1.76
N ARG A 196 -3.59 -0.85 0.98
CA ARG A 196 -4.46 0.27 0.62
C ARG A 196 -4.91 0.15 -0.83
N MET A 197 -6.20 0.41 -1.04
CA MET A 197 -6.77 0.62 -2.38
C MET A 197 -6.29 1.96 -2.95
N MET A 198 -6.57 2.20 -4.23
CA MET A 198 -6.41 3.53 -4.83
C MET A 198 -7.26 4.57 -4.07
N GLY A 199 -6.62 5.68 -3.70
CA GLY A 199 -7.25 6.79 -2.98
C GLY A 199 -8.01 7.77 -3.89
N PRO A 200 -8.46 8.91 -3.37
CA PRO A 200 -9.20 9.87 -4.18
C PRO A 200 -8.32 10.63 -5.18
N TRP A 201 -8.95 11.17 -6.23
CA TRP A 201 -8.27 12.05 -7.18
C TRP A 201 -7.76 13.33 -6.48
N ASN A 202 -6.60 13.82 -6.89
CA ASN A 202 -6.05 15.08 -6.41
C ASN A 202 -5.37 15.85 -7.55
N LYS A 203 -5.47 17.19 -7.49
CA LYS A 203 -4.76 18.10 -8.39
C LYS A 203 -3.25 17.90 -8.32
N GLN A 204 -2.70 17.72 -7.12
CA GLN A 204 -1.29 17.44 -6.92
C GLN A 204 -0.99 15.99 -7.32
N LYS A 205 -0.14 15.80 -8.35
CA LYS A 205 0.27 14.47 -8.83
C LYS A 205 0.81 13.58 -7.71
N SER A 206 1.60 14.14 -6.79
CA SER A 206 2.17 13.42 -5.65
C SER A 206 1.15 12.93 -4.62
N ARG A 207 -0.07 13.48 -4.60
CA ARG A 207 -1.15 13.09 -3.66
C ARG A 207 -2.30 12.38 -4.35
N ARG A 208 -2.28 12.29 -5.68
CA ARG A 208 -3.34 11.69 -6.48
C ARG A 208 -3.38 10.18 -6.23
N PHE A 209 -4.57 9.64 -5.97
CA PHE A 209 -4.80 8.23 -5.64
C PHE A 209 -4.01 7.70 -4.43
N ARG A 210 -3.45 8.59 -3.59
CA ARG A 210 -2.81 8.21 -2.32
C ARG A 210 -3.84 8.17 -1.19
N SER A 211 -3.50 7.42 -0.13
CA SER A 211 -4.30 7.33 1.09
C SER A 211 -5.71 6.75 0.89
N GLY A 212 -5.83 5.72 0.03
CA GLY A 212 -7.08 4.98 -0.10
C GLY A 212 -7.46 4.15 1.12
N PRO A 213 -8.70 3.62 1.13
CA PRO A 213 -9.19 2.78 2.21
C PRO A 213 -8.36 1.49 2.29
N LEU A 214 -8.38 0.86 3.45
CA LEU A 214 -7.79 -0.47 3.59
C LEU A 214 -8.66 -1.49 2.86
N VAL A 215 -8.03 -2.50 2.29
CA VAL A 215 -8.73 -3.63 1.67
C VAL A 215 -9.55 -4.43 2.67
N LYS A 216 -10.51 -5.18 2.15
CA LYS A 216 -11.31 -6.12 2.93
C LYS A 216 -10.41 -7.30 3.38
N PRO A 217 -10.72 -8.00 4.48
CA PRO A 217 -10.16 -9.32 4.72
C PRO A 217 -10.62 -10.29 3.63
N GLY A 218 -9.73 -11.12 3.10
CA GLY A 218 -10.04 -12.01 1.98
C GLY A 218 -8.81 -12.56 1.26
N LYS A 219 -9.07 -13.28 0.16
CA LYS A 219 -8.04 -13.83 -0.72
C LYS A 219 -7.75 -12.86 -1.85
N TYR A 220 -6.48 -12.61 -2.08
CA TYR A 220 -5.97 -11.65 -3.06
C TYR A 220 -4.95 -12.30 -3.98
N LYS A 221 -4.81 -11.74 -5.17
CA LYS A 221 -3.82 -12.13 -6.16
C LYS A 221 -2.81 -11.01 -6.32
N VAL A 222 -1.53 -11.33 -6.21
CA VAL A 222 -0.46 -10.43 -6.64
C VAL A 222 0.08 -10.95 -7.95
N SER A 223 0.23 -10.06 -8.91
CA SER A 223 0.84 -10.37 -10.19
C SER A 223 1.98 -9.43 -10.47
N ILE A 224 3.10 -9.99 -10.92
CA ILE A 224 4.25 -9.25 -11.40
C ILE A 224 4.38 -9.46 -12.90
N SER A 225 4.47 -8.36 -13.64
CA SER A 225 4.79 -8.35 -15.06
C SER A 225 6.21 -7.83 -15.21
N VAL A 226 7.08 -8.65 -15.81
CA VAL A 226 8.46 -8.28 -16.14
C VAL A 226 8.66 -8.54 -17.62
N ALA A 227 8.73 -7.46 -18.41
CA ALA A 227 8.73 -7.50 -19.87
C ALA A 227 7.55 -8.31 -20.46
N ALA A 228 7.79 -9.56 -20.87
CA ALA A 228 6.77 -10.46 -21.45
C ALA A 228 6.30 -11.58 -20.51
N THR A 229 6.88 -11.67 -19.30
CA THR A 229 6.55 -12.73 -18.35
C THR A 229 5.58 -12.21 -17.30
N TYR A 230 4.48 -12.94 -17.13
CA TYR A 230 3.43 -12.64 -16.15
C TYR A 230 3.35 -13.76 -15.14
N VAL A 231 3.63 -13.45 -13.86
CA VAL A 231 3.58 -14.42 -12.76
C VAL A 231 2.53 -13.97 -11.76
N VAL A 232 1.62 -14.87 -11.40
CA VAL A 232 0.54 -14.62 -10.45
C VAL A 232 0.67 -15.57 -9.27
N THR A 233 0.54 -15.01 -8.06
CA THR A 233 0.53 -15.78 -6.82
C THR A 233 -0.62 -15.33 -5.93
N ASP A 234 -1.28 -16.28 -5.29
CA ASP A 234 -2.35 -16.03 -4.32
C ASP A 234 -1.79 -15.74 -2.92
N PHE A 235 -2.45 -14.87 -2.16
CA PHE A 235 -2.18 -14.65 -0.74
C PHE A 235 -3.45 -14.29 0.02
N GLU A 236 -3.41 -14.43 1.35
CA GLU A 236 -4.58 -14.20 2.22
C GLU A 236 -4.34 -13.05 3.20
N ILE A 237 -5.35 -12.17 3.30
CA ILE A 237 -5.43 -11.13 4.32
C ILE A 237 -6.48 -11.53 5.35
N VAL A 238 -6.06 -11.68 6.59
CA VAL A 238 -6.91 -12.08 7.72
C VAL A 238 -7.23 -10.88 8.60
N GLN A 239 -8.44 -10.86 9.17
CA GLN A 239 -8.86 -9.85 10.15
C GLN A 239 -7.98 -9.90 11.42
N ASP A 240 -7.78 -8.76 12.07
CA ASP A 240 -7.16 -8.71 13.39
C ASP A 240 -8.01 -9.47 14.42
N PRO A 241 -7.46 -10.51 15.10
CA PRO A 241 -8.18 -11.24 16.15
C PRO A 241 -8.73 -10.34 17.26
N ARG A 242 -8.06 -9.23 17.57
CA ARG A 242 -8.50 -8.28 18.61
C ARG A 242 -9.78 -7.54 18.25
N VAL A 243 -9.98 -7.30 16.95
CA VAL A 243 -11.18 -6.64 16.43
C VAL A 243 -12.36 -7.62 16.45
N LEU A 244 -12.09 -8.89 16.17
CA LEU A 244 -13.08 -9.96 16.32
C LEU A 244 -13.52 -10.10 17.78
N GLU A 245 -12.57 -10.07 18.73
CA GLU A 245 -12.87 -10.09 20.18
C GLU A 245 -13.73 -8.90 20.64
N SER A 246 -13.59 -7.72 20.00
CA SER A 246 -14.45 -6.55 20.27
C SER A 246 -15.86 -6.64 19.69
N GLY A 247 -16.21 -7.73 19.00
CA GLY A 247 -17.54 -7.96 18.43
C GLY A 247 -17.78 -7.37 17.05
N VAL A 248 -16.73 -6.90 16.35
CA VAL A 248 -16.84 -6.37 14.98
C VAL A 248 -16.60 -7.52 14.00
N THR A 249 -17.62 -7.84 13.19
CA THR A 249 -17.56 -8.96 12.24
C THR A 249 -16.90 -8.57 10.92
N MET A 250 -16.58 -9.57 10.08
CA MET A 250 -16.09 -9.31 8.72
C MET A 250 -17.12 -8.55 7.87
N GLU A 251 -18.41 -8.78 8.10
CA GLU A 251 -19.49 -8.11 7.38
C GLU A 251 -19.54 -6.61 7.74
N ASP A 252 -19.37 -6.27 9.01
CA ASP A 252 -19.31 -4.87 9.47
C ASP A 252 -18.13 -4.11 8.84
N ILE A 253 -16.97 -4.76 8.77
CA ILE A 253 -15.79 -4.19 8.11
C ILE A 253 -16.07 -4.01 6.60
N SER A 254 -16.76 -4.97 5.98
CA SER A 254 -17.08 -4.89 4.56
C SER A 254 -18.02 -3.72 4.25
N THR A 255 -19.07 -3.53 5.05
CA THR A 255 -20.04 -2.43 4.89
C THR A 255 -19.39 -1.07 5.14
N GLN A 256 -18.50 -0.98 6.13
CA GLN A 256 -17.71 0.21 6.38
C GLN A 256 -16.81 0.56 5.18
N ILE A 257 -16.10 -0.43 4.62
CA ILE A 257 -15.23 -0.21 3.45
C ILE A 257 -16.05 0.18 2.22
N ASP A 258 -17.23 -0.43 2.01
CA ASP A 258 -18.11 -0.06 0.90
C ASP A 258 -18.59 1.40 1.00
N LEU A 259 -18.92 1.86 2.21
CA LEU A 259 -19.21 3.27 2.44
C LEU A 259 -17.98 4.16 2.18
N GLN A 260 -16.78 3.74 2.63
CA GLN A 260 -15.54 4.47 2.36
C GLN A 260 -15.25 4.60 0.87
N ILE A 261 -15.50 3.55 0.07
CA ILE A 261 -15.35 3.58 -1.39
C ILE A 261 -16.32 4.59 -2.00
N LYS A 262 -17.60 4.55 -1.62
CA LYS A 262 -18.60 5.54 -2.09
C LYS A 262 -18.20 6.98 -1.74
N VAL A 263 -17.71 7.21 -0.53
CA VAL A 263 -17.21 8.52 -0.07
C VAL A 263 -15.98 8.96 -0.85
N ARG A 264 -15.03 8.05 -1.12
CA ARG A 264 -13.83 8.30 -1.93
C ARG A 264 -14.19 8.72 -3.35
N ASP A 265 -15.14 8.05 -3.97
CA ASP A 265 -15.53 8.31 -5.36
C ASP A 265 -16.21 9.67 -5.47
N LYS A 266 -17.14 10.00 -4.55
CA LYS A 266 -17.75 11.33 -4.47
C LYS A 266 -16.75 12.44 -4.13
N MET A 267 -15.79 12.16 -3.26
CA MET A 267 -14.70 13.10 -2.98
C MET A 267 -13.84 13.35 -4.22
N SER A 268 -13.56 12.32 -5.02
CA SER A 268 -12.80 12.45 -6.27
C SER A 268 -13.56 13.32 -7.28
N GLU A 269 -14.86 13.05 -7.44
CA GLU A 269 -15.76 13.82 -8.29
C GLU A 269 -15.79 15.31 -7.89
N ALA A 270 -15.91 15.60 -6.59
CA ALA A 270 -15.92 16.96 -6.07
C ALA A 270 -14.59 17.70 -6.31
N LEU A 271 -13.46 17.01 -6.16
CA LEU A 271 -12.14 17.59 -6.40
C LEU A 271 -11.87 17.83 -7.90
N GLN A 272 -12.34 16.93 -8.77
CA GLN A 272 -12.27 17.13 -10.22
C GLN A 272 -13.12 18.31 -10.67
N LEU A 273 -14.36 18.42 -10.15
CA LEU A 273 -15.24 19.57 -10.42
C LEU A 273 -14.58 20.88 -9.98
N GLN A 274 -13.98 20.91 -8.79
CA GLN A 274 -13.26 22.09 -8.31
C GLN A 274 -12.11 22.47 -9.27
N ASP A 275 -11.32 21.50 -9.75
CA ASP A 275 -10.21 21.77 -10.66
C ASP A 275 -10.67 22.25 -12.04
N GLN A 276 -11.77 21.69 -12.57
CA GLN A 276 -12.40 22.15 -13.81
C GLN A 276 -12.91 23.59 -13.69
N LEU A 277 -13.53 23.95 -12.57
CA LEU A 277 -13.99 25.32 -12.32
C LEU A 277 -12.81 26.29 -12.15
N GLU A 278 -11.75 25.88 -11.44
CA GLU A 278 -10.53 26.69 -11.32
C GLU A 278 -9.84 26.91 -12.68
N SER A 279 -9.80 25.90 -13.56
CA SER A 279 -9.20 26.02 -14.89
C SER A 279 -10.03 26.92 -15.81
N LYS A 280 -11.37 26.80 -15.80
CA LYS A 280 -12.28 27.72 -16.50
C LYS A 280 -12.14 29.16 -16.00
N LEU A 281 -12.06 29.36 -14.68
CA LEU A 281 -11.85 30.70 -14.11
C LEU A 281 -10.51 31.31 -14.53
N ARG A 282 -9.43 30.50 -14.59
CA ARG A 282 -8.12 30.95 -15.07
C ARG A 282 -8.16 31.31 -16.56
N ALA A 283 -8.83 30.53 -17.39
CA ALA A 283 -8.99 30.82 -18.81
C ALA A 283 -9.75 32.14 -19.02
N LEU A 284 -10.85 32.35 -18.29
CA LEU A 284 -11.62 33.60 -18.31
C LEU A 284 -10.81 34.82 -17.83
N LYS A 285 -9.98 34.68 -16.79
CA LYS A 285 -9.09 35.75 -16.33
C LYS A 285 -7.99 36.09 -17.35
N LYS A 286 -7.50 35.09 -18.10
CA LYS A 286 -6.47 35.30 -19.13
C LYS A 286 -7.03 35.92 -20.42
N ALA A 287 -8.32 35.76 -20.69
CA ALA A 287 -9.00 36.27 -21.89
C ALA A 287 -9.23 37.79 -21.92
N GLY A 288 -8.87 38.55 -20.88
CA GLY A 288 -8.97 40.02 -20.89
C GLY A 288 -10.42 40.53 -20.85
N ALA A 289 -10.78 41.43 -21.78
CA ALA A 289 -12.09 42.08 -21.82
C ALA A 289 -13.24 41.06 -21.97
N LEU A 290 -13.86 40.72 -20.85
CA LEU A 290 -14.96 39.75 -20.79
C LEU A 290 -16.25 40.41 -21.27
N SER A 291 -16.95 39.76 -22.22
CA SER A 291 -18.35 40.09 -22.54
C SER A 291 -19.24 39.97 -21.29
N GLU A 292 -20.42 40.61 -21.28
CA GLU A 292 -21.37 40.52 -20.16
C GLU A 292 -21.70 39.05 -19.80
N SER A 293 -21.93 38.19 -20.80
CA SER A 293 -22.14 36.75 -20.61
C SER A 293 -20.95 36.05 -19.91
N ASN A 294 -19.72 36.50 -20.17
CA ASN A 294 -18.54 35.95 -19.51
C ASN A 294 -18.34 36.51 -18.09
N LYS A 295 -18.88 37.68 -17.77
CA LYS A 295 -18.93 38.21 -16.39
C LYS A 295 -19.91 37.43 -15.53
N GLU A 296 -21.11 37.14 -16.04
CA GLU A 296 -22.12 36.30 -15.39
C GLU A 296 -21.64 34.87 -15.16
N ARG A 297 -20.96 34.29 -16.16
CA ARG A 297 -20.31 32.97 -16.01
C ARG A 297 -19.21 32.99 -14.95
N LYS A 298 -18.43 34.07 -14.88
CA LYS A 298 -17.39 34.23 -13.86
C LYS A 298 -17.99 34.31 -12.46
N THR A 299 -19.03 35.11 -12.24
CA THR A 299 -19.68 35.23 -10.92
C THR A 299 -20.33 33.91 -10.49
N SER A 300 -20.95 33.19 -11.42
CA SER A 300 -21.53 31.86 -11.17
C SER A 300 -20.45 30.84 -10.77
N ILE A 301 -19.32 30.81 -11.49
CA ILE A 301 -18.17 29.96 -11.15
C ILE A 301 -17.57 30.34 -9.79
N GLU A 302 -17.44 31.63 -9.49
CA GLU A 302 -16.92 32.11 -8.20
C GLU A 302 -17.86 31.74 -7.03
N GLY A 303 -19.18 31.80 -7.24
CA GLY A 303 -20.19 31.34 -6.29
C GLY A 303 -20.12 29.82 -6.02
N ALA A 304 -20.02 29.02 -7.08
CA ALA A 304 -19.85 27.56 -6.94
C ALA A 304 -18.52 27.20 -6.26
N LEU A 305 -17.41 27.87 -6.61
CA LEU A 305 -16.11 27.65 -5.96
C LEU A 305 -16.13 28.05 -4.47
N ALA A 306 -16.92 29.05 -4.08
CA ALA A 306 -17.06 29.44 -2.68
C ALA A 306 -17.75 28.36 -1.84
N GLN A 307 -18.65 27.56 -2.43
CA GLN A 307 -19.29 26.42 -1.76
C GLN A 307 -18.42 25.15 -1.75
N LEU A 308 -17.48 25.02 -2.70
CA LEU A 308 -16.60 23.86 -2.81
C LEU A 308 -15.32 24.01 -1.98
N LYS A 309 -14.69 25.20 -2.02
CA LYS A 309 -13.38 25.47 -1.46
C LYS A 309 -13.48 26.26 -0.17
N THR A 310 -12.85 25.73 0.88
CA THR A 310 -12.71 26.46 2.15
C THR A 310 -11.74 27.63 1.95
N LYS A 311 -12.20 28.86 2.28
CA LYS A 311 -11.34 30.06 2.23
C LYS A 311 -10.22 29.96 3.27
N GLU A 312 -9.04 30.46 2.91
CA GLU A 312 -7.92 30.58 3.84
C GLU A 312 -8.17 31.73 4.82
N GLY A 313 -7.92 31.50 6.11
CA GLY A 313 -8.21 32.48 7.18
C GLY A 313 -8.12 31.87 8.58
N ILE A 314 -8.30 32.71 9.61
CA ILE A 314 -8.21 32.33 11.03
C ILE A 314 -9.44 31.50 11.45
N TYR A 315 -10.63 31.87 10.99
CA TYR A 315 -11.88 31.13 11.18
C TYR A 315 -12.34 30.53 9.86
N ARG A 316 -12.08 29.23 9.67
CA ARG A 316 -12.39 28.51 8.44
C ARG A 316 -13.68 27.73 8.61
N GLN A 317 -14.71 28.05 7.84
CA GLN A 317 -15.87 27.17 7.70
C GLN A 317 -15.55 26.07 6.68
N PRO A 318 -15.53 24.79 7.08
CA PRO A 318 -15.24 23.71 6.17
C PRO A 318 -16.36 23.62 5.12
N MET A 319 -15.99 23.87 3.87
CA MET A 319 -16.85 23.75 2.70
C MET A 319 -16.91 22.30 2.20
N LEU A 320 -17.64 22.02 1.12
CA LEU A 320 -17.94 20.66 0.66
C LEU A 320 -16.72 19.74 0.60
N THR A 321 -15.61 20.18 0.01
CA THR A 321 -14.39 19.35 -0.11
C THR A 321 -13.69 19.07 1.22
N ALA A 322 -13.79 19.98 2.19
CA ALA A 322 -13.25 19.77 3.53
C ALA A 322 -14.13 18.83 4.35
N GLN A 323 -15.45 18.91 4.17
CA GLN A 323 -16.40 18.01 4.83
C GLN A 323 -16.31 16.58 4.29
N TRP A 324 -16.14 16.40 2.97
CA TRP A 324 -15.84 15.09 2.38
C TRP A 324 -14.55 14.48 2.96
N ARG A 325 -13.48 15.28 3.09
CA ARG A 325 -12.23 14.83 3.72
C ARG A 325 -12.42 14.45 5.18
N TYR A 326 -13.24 15.19 5.92
CA TYR A 326 -13.52 14.92 7.33
C TYR A 326 -14.29 13.60 7.47
N LEU A 327 -15.38 13.41 6.72
CA LEU A 327 -16.15 12.17 6.73
C LEU A 327 -15.28 10.96 6.35
N TYR A 328 -14.48 11.10 5.30
CA TYR A 328 -13.52 10.07 4.91
C TYR A 328 -12.50 9.76 6.01
N SER A 329 -11.93 10.80 6.65
CA SER A 329 -10.98 10.63 7.73
C SER A 329 -11.60 9.92 8.93
N MET A 330 -12.80 10.34 9.35
CA MET A 330 -13.56 9.72 10.44
C MET A 330 -13.80 8.24 10.19
N LEU A 331 -14.26 7.87 8.99
CA LEU A 331 -14.46 6.48 8.62
C LEU A 331 -13.15 5.69 8.61
N SER A 332 -12.03 6.32 8.25
CA SER A 332 -10.72 5.66 8.12
C SER A 332 -9.95 5.44 9.43
N GLN A 333 -10.42 5.96 10.57
CA GLN A 333 -9.66 5.93 11.82
C GLN A 333 -9.67 4.55 12.50
N ALA A 334 -10.81 3.88 12.54
CA ALA A 334 -10.98 2.61 13.24
C ALA A 334 -11.81 1.64 12.41
N ASP A 335 -11.66 0.33 12.67
CA ASP A 335 -12.59 -0.67 12.16
C ASP A 335 -13.79 -0.73 13.10
N GLN A 336 -14.95 -0.33 12.61
CA GLN A 336 -16.17 -0.19 13.42
C GLN A 336 -17.40 -0.20 12.52
N VAL A 337 -18.55 -0.52 13.12
CA VAL A 337 -19.85 -0.34 12.46
C VAL A 337 -20.07 1.16 12.22
N PRO A 338 -20.29 1.60 10.96
CA PRO A 338 -20.58 3.00 10.70
C PRO A 338 -21.87 3.44 11.41
N GLY A 339 -21.78 4.51 12.20
CA GLY A 339 -22.95 5.12 12.82
C GLY A 339 -23.90 5.73 11.79
N LYS A 340 -25.19 5.86 12.14
CA LYS A 340 -26.21 6.45 11.26
C LYS A 340 -25.83 7.86 10.77
N ASP A 341 -25.23 8.67 11.64
CA ASP A 341 -24.70 10.01 11.29
C ASP A 341 -23.78 10.00 10.06
N ALA A 342 -23.00 8.94 9.84
CA ALA A 342 -22.10 8.87 8.68
C ALA A 342 -22.89 8.70 7.37
N TYR A 343 -24.00 7.96 7.40
CA TYR A 343 -24.89 7.79 6.25
C TYR A 343 -25.71 9.06 5.99
N ASP A 344 -26.32 9.61 7.03
CA ASP A 344 -27.10 10.85 6.93
C ASP A 344 -26.20 11.98 6.37
N ARG A 345 -24.95 12.08 6.86
CA ARG A 345 -23.98 13.05 6.36
C ARG A 345 -23.55 12.79 4.91
N TYR A 346 -23.41 11.53 4.51
CA TYR A 346 -23.12 11.17 3.12
C TYR A 346 -24.23 11.64 2.17
N GLU A 347 -25.49 11.45 2.56
CA GLU A 347 -26.65 11.88 1.77
C GLU A 347 -26.71 13.40 1.67
N GLU A 348 -26.57 14.12 2.80
CA GLU A 348 -26.55 15.59 2.82
C GLU A 348 -25.47 16.18 1.90
N LEU A 349 -24.24 15.64 1.96
CA LEU A 349 -23.14 16.10 1.11
C LEU A 349 -23.37 15.80 -0.37
N THR A 350 -24.03 14.67 -0.66
CA THR A 350 -24.39 14.29 -2.03
C THR A 350 -25.46 15.25 -2.57
N SER A 351 -26.51 15.54 -1.81
CA SER A 351 -27.54 16.52 -2.18
C SER A 351 -26.97 17.92 -2.36
N TRP A 352 -26.06 18.34 -1.48
CA TRP A 352 -25.37 19.63 -1.65
C TRP A 352 -24.53 19.65 -2.94
N MET A 353 -23.81 18.57 -3.25
CA MET A 353 -23.04 18.48 -4.49
C MET A 353 -23.92 18.58 -5.75
N GLU A 354 -25.07 17.90 -5.76
CA GLU A 354 -26.01 17.99 -6.88
C GLU A 354 -26.61 19.40 -7.03
N LYS A 355 -26.89 20.09 -5.91
CA LYS A 355 -27.31 21.49 -5.94
C LYS A 355 -26.24 22.41 -6.54
N VAL A 356 -24.97 22.23 -6.18
CA VAL A 356 -23.87 23.01 -6.80
C VAL A 356 -23.80 22.76 -8.31
N LYS A 357 -24.02 21.53 -8.75
CA LYS A 357 -24.05 21.21 -10.19
C LYS A 357 -25.27 21.79 -10.90
N SER A 358 -26.44 21.84 -10.26
CA SER A 358 -27.63 22.47 -10.83
C SER A 358 -27.46 23.97 -10.96
N ASP A 359 -26.86 24.63 -9.96
CA ASP A 359 -26.61 26.07 -9.97
C ASP A 359 -25.56 26.49 -11.03
N LEU A 360 -24.80 25.51 -11.57
CA LEU A 360 -23.80 25.70 -12.63
C LEU A 360 -24.34 25.49 -14.06
N LYS A 361 -25.52 24.88 -14.21
CA LYS A 361 -26.22 24.71 -15.50
C LYS A 361 -27.02 25.95 -15.82
#